data_AF-A0A2D4GDU2-F1
#
_entry.id   AF-A0A2D4GDU2-F1
#
_cell.length_a   1.000
_cell.length_b   1.000
_cell.length_c   1.000
_cell.angle_alpha   90.00
_cell.angle_beta   90.00
_cell.angle_gamma   90.00
#
_symmetry.space_group_name_H-M   'P 1'
#
loop_
_entity.id
_entity.type
_entity.pdbx_description
1 polymer ?
#
loop_
_entity_poly.entity_id
_entity_poly.type
_entity_poly.pdbx_seq_one_letter_code
_entity_poly.pdbx_strand_id
1 'polypeptide(L)'
;SVQALTEIQDFLNFISKESNLTSRASLKRFLNIWTSRYPDTKMDPMNVWDDIITNRCFFLDKIQEKFSSTHLDDSMEIDGDATFSMEMDNENQDTHTMIKNCKFAMKMKMIECARKQNSFSVALNLL
;
A
#
# COMPACT_ATOMS: atom_id res chain seq x y z
N SER A 1 6.66 17.22 5.99
CA SER A 1 5.76 16.90 7.13
C SER A 1 6.40 15.81 7.99
N VAL A 2 6.24 15.86 9.33
CA VAL A 2 6.73 14.82 10.24
C VAL A 2 6.09 13.46 9.93
N GLN A 3 4.81 13.44 9.56
CA GLN A 3 4.10 12.21 9.20
C GLN A 3 4.75 11.51 8.00
N ALA A 4 5.15 12.27 6.97
CA ALA A 4 5.82 11.69 5.80
C ALA A 4 7.15 11.00 6.17
N LEU A 5 7.93 11.60 7.07
CA LEU A 5 9.18 11.01 7.56
C LEU A 5 8.91 9.73 8.38
N THR A 6 7.90 9.75 9.25
CA THR A 6 7.48 8.56 10.01
C THR A 6 7.01 7.44 9.08
N GLU A 7 6.26 7.75 8.02
CA GLU A 7 5.77 6.75 7.08
C GLU A 7 6.88 6.16 6.20
N ILE A 8 7.91 6.95 5.84
CA ILE A 8 9.12 6.42 5.22
C ILE A 8 9.78 5.40 6.15
N GLN A 9 9.92 5.72 7.45
CA GLN A 9 10.51 4.80 8.41
C GLN A 9 9.66 3.54 8.61
N ASP A 10 8.33 3.68 8.70
CA ASP A 10 7.39 2.55 8.77
C ASP A 10 7.55 1.63 7.55
N PHE A 11 7.64 2.21 6.34
CA PHE A 11 7.87 1.47 5.10
C PHE A 11 9.21 0.72 5.14
N LEU A 12 10.32 1.40 5.44
CA LEU A 12 11.65 0.78 5.52
C LEU A 12 11.68 -0.37 6.54
N ASN A 13 11.07 -0.16 7.71
CA ASN A 13 10.96 -1.19 8.74
C ASN A 13 10.12 -2.40 8.27
N PHE A 14 9.09 -2.16 7.45
CA PHE A 14 8.27 -3.23 6.90
C PHE A 14 9.06 -4.07 5.89
N ILE A 15 9.68 -3.44 4.89
CA ILE A 15 10.38 -4.14 3.79
C ILE A 15 11.70 -4.77 4.21
N SER A 16 12.32 -4.31 5.30
CA SER A 16 13.57 -4.87 5.81
C SER A 16 13.43 -6.29 6.41
N LYS A 17 12.20 -6.76 6.64
CA LYS A 17 11.91 -8.06 7.23
C LYS A 17 11.23 -8.95 6.20
N GLU A 18 11.94 -9.96 5.72
CA GLU A 18 11.41 -10.92 4.73
C GLU A 18 10.13 -11.62 5.23
N SER A 19 10.02 -11.90 6.52
CA SER A 19 8.81 -12.48 7.13
C SER A 19 7.55 -11.62 6.96
N ASN A 20 7.70 -10.32 6.70
CA ASN A 20 6.57 -9.44 6.39
C ASN A 20 6.13 -9.55 4.93
N LEU A 21 7.07 -9.85 4.02
CA LEU A 21 6.88 -9.99 2.58
C LEU A 21 6.36 -11.38 2.17
N THR A 22 6.20 -12.29 3.13
CA THR A 22 5.54 -13.59 2.95
C THR A 22 4.26 -13.71 3.77
N SER A 23 3.89 -12.67 4.53
CA SER A 23 2.78 -12.74 5.48
C SER A 23 1.67 -11.73 5.17
N ARG A 24 0.53 -12.26 4.70
CA ARG A 24 -0.72 -11.50 4.52
C ARG A 24 -1.14 -10.74 5.78
N ALA A 25 -1.00 -11.36 6.95
CA ALA A 25 -1.40 -10.75 8.23
C ALA A 25 -0.55 -9.51 8.54
N SER A 26 0.75 -9.57 8.27
CA SER A 26 1.68 -8.45 8.42
C SER A 26 1.31 -7.30 7.48
N LEU A 27 1.04 -7.59 6.21
CA LEU A 27 0.56 -6.60 5.25
C LEU A 27 -0.76 -5.97 5.72
N LYS A 28 -1.75 -6.77 6.12
CA LYS A 28 -3.03 -6.27 6.63
C LYS A 28 -2.86 -5.31 7.80
N ARG A 29 -2.00 -5.65 8.76
CA ARG A 29 -1.69 -4.79 9.91
C ARG A 29 -1.05 -3.47 9.45
N PHE A 30 -0.10 -3.52 8.53
CA PHE A 30 0.55 -2.35 7.97
C PHE A 30 -0.46 -1.40 7.28
N LEU A 31 -1.33 -1.94 6.42
CA LEU A 31 -2.39 -1.17 5.75
C LEU A 31 -3.36 -0.54 6.75
N ASN A 32 -3.75 -1.28 7.81
CA ASN A 32 -4.62 -0.77 8.86
C ASN A 32 -4.01 0.42 9.59
N ILE A 33 -2.70 0.37 9.87
CA ILE A 33 -1.99 1.46 10.53
C ILE A 33 -2.06 2.74 9.66
N TRP A 34 -1.75 2.65 8.38
CA TRP A 34 -1.80 3.83 7.49
C TRP A 34 -3.22 4.36 7.28
N THR A 35 -4.21 3.48 7.10
CA THR A 35 -5.61 3.89 6.96
C THR A 35 -6.23 4.45 8.25
N SER A 36 -5.63 4.17 9.42
CA SER A 36 -6.06 4.78 10.69
C SER A 36 -5.50 6.19 10.94
N ARG A 37 -4.46 6.60 10.20
CA ARG A 37 -3.75 7.87 10.38
C ARG A 37 -3.78 8.71 9.11
N TYR A 38 -4.96 9.13 8.68
CA TYR A 38 -5.07 10.14 7.63
C TYR A 38 -4.68 11.53 8.14
N PRO A 39 -4.28 12.46 7.25
CA PRO A 39 -4.24 13.87 7.60
C PRO A 39 -5.60 14.33 8.12
N ASP A 40 -5.62 15.43 8.88
CA ASP A 40 -6.85 16.02 9.37
C ASP A 40 -7.66 16.60 8.20
N THR A 41 -8.92 16.18 8.11
CA THR A 41 -9.80 16.53 6.99
C THR A 41 -10.13 18.02 6.90
N LYS A 42 -10.01 18.78 7.98
CA LYS A 42 -10.34 20.21 8.04
C LYS A 42 -9.10 21.09 8.15
N MET A 43 -8.09 20.64 8.89
CA MET A 43 -6.93 21.45 9.25
C MET A 43 -5.79 21.30 8.25
N ASP A 44 -5.62 20.12 7.65
CA ASP A 44 -4.50 19.89 6.74
C ASP A 44 -4.87 20.26 5.30
N PRO A 45 -4.06 21.12 4.64
CA PRO A 45 -4.31 21.56 3.26
C PRO A 45 -4.11 20.43 2.25
N MET A 46 -4.70 20.57 1.07
CA MET A 46 -4.70 19.51 0.04
C MET A 46 -3.33 19.09 -0.48
N ASN A 47 -2.30 19.94 -0.40
CA ASN A 47 -0.93 19.55 -0.73
C ASN A 47 -0.35 18.54 0.27
N VAL A 48 -0.70 18.64 1.56
CA VAL A 48 -0.31 17.63 2.57
C VAL A 48 -1.01 16.30 2.28
N TRP A 49 -2.28 16.36 1.90
CA TRP A 49 -3.02 15.17 1.46
C TRP A 49 -2.36 14.53 0.24
N ASP A 50 -2.01 15.32 -0.78
CA ASP A 50 -1.37 14.83 -2.00
C ASP A 50 -0.02 14.17 -1.70
N ASP A 51 0.85 14.84 -0.93
CA ASP A 51 2.15 14.32 -0.51
C ASP A 51 1.99 12.96 0.19
N ILE A 52 1.08 12.85 1.15
CA ILE A 52 0.88 11.61 1.93
C ILE A 52 0.31 10.49 1.05
N ILE A 53 -0.75 10.76 0.30
CA ILE A 53 -1.44 9.71 -0.48
C ILE A 53 -0.58 9.24 -1.66
N THR A 54 0.15 10.15 -2.32
CA THR A 54 1.08 9.82 -3.40
C THR A 54 2.24 8.98 -2.89
N ASN A 55 2.87 9.38 -1.78
CA ASN A 55 3.96 8.59 -1.17
C ASN A 55 3.48 7.19 -0.75
N ARG A 56 2.31 7.08 -0.10
CA ARG A 56 1.74 5.78 0.27
C ARG A 56 1.49 4.91 -0.96
N CYS A 57 0.92 5.46 -2.03
CA CYS A 57 0.70 4.72 -3.27
C CYS A 57 2.02 4.20 -3.85
N PHE A 58 3.06 5.04 -3.89
CA PHE A 58 4.39 4.65 -4.35
C PHE A 58 5.00 3.54 -3.49
N PHE A 59 4.95 3.66 -2.15
CA PHE A 59 5.46 2.64 -1.25
C PHE A 59 4.71 1.32 -1.40
N LEU A 60 3.40 1.35 -1.58
CA LEU A 60 2.60 0.15 -1.82
C LEU A 60 2.95 -0.53 -3.14
N ASP A 61 3.25 0.24 -4.19
CA ASP A 61 3.76 -0.32 -5.46
C ASP A 61 5.12 -1.01 -5.24
N LYS A 62 6.01 -0.40 -4.44
CA LYS A 62 7.30 -1.03 -4.08
C LYS A 62 7.18 -2.27 -3.23
N ILE A 63 6.21 -2.33 -2.32
CA ILE A 63 5.90 -3.55 -1.57
C ILE A 63 5.41 -4.63 -2.54
N GLN A 64 4.50 -4.30 -3.45
CA GLN A 64 3.96 -5.24 -4.42
C GLN A 64 5.05 -5.82 -5.34
N GLU A 65 5.97 -5.00 -5.84
CA GLU A 65 7.13 -5.46 -6.63
C GLU A 65 7.96 -6.52 -5.89
N LYS A 66 8.10 -6.39 -4.57
CA LYS A 66 8.85 -7.34 -3.74
C LYS A 66 8.14 -8.67 -3.54
N PHE A 67 6.81 -8.69 -3.42
CA PHE A 67 6.01 -9.93 -3.41
C PHE A 67 6.11 -10.71 -4.74
N SER A 68 6.29 -10.02 -5.86
CA SER A 68 6.50 -10.67 -7.16
C SER A 68 7.94 -11.13 -7.39
N SER A 69 8.93 -10.51 -6.73
CA SER A 69 10.36 -10.82 -6.93
C SER A 69 10.82 -12.07 -6.19
N THR A 70 10.17 -12.44 -5.07
CA THR A 70 10.41 -13.71 -4.36
C THR A 70 10.15 -14.94 -5.24
N HIS A 71 9.47 -14.78 -6.39
CA HIS A 71 9.20 -15.84 -7.36
C HIS A 71 10.40 -16.15 -8.28
N LEU A 72 11.32 -15.22 -8.52
CA LEU A 72 12.35 -15.37 -9.57
C LEU A 72 13.66 -16.01 -9.08
N ASP A 73 13.97 -15.89 -7.79
CA ASP A 73 15.26 -16.36 -7.25
C ASP A 73 15.24 -17.85 -6.85
N ASP A 74 14.05 -18.44 -6.66
CA ASP A 74 13.86 -19.86 -6.31
C ASP A 74 13.56 -20.76 -7.53
N SER A 75 13.59 -20.21 -8.75
CA SER A 75 13.36 -20.99 -9.99
C SER A 75 14.63 -21.73 -10.45
N MET A 76 15.16 -22.62 -9.60
CA MET A 76 16.05 -23.70 -10.01
C MET A 76 15.43 -25.05 -9.60
N GLU A 77 14.88 -25.73 -10.61
CA GLU A 77 14.55 -27.16 -10.72
C GLU A 77 14.30 -27.96 -9.43
N ILE A 78 13.03 -28.14 -9.04
CA ILE A 78 12.62 -29.35 -8.33
C ILE A 78 11.25 -29.82 -8.88
N ASP A 79 11.26 -31.01 -9.48
CA ASP A 79 10.09 -31.84 -9.78
C ASP A 79 9.37 -32.16 -8.45
N GLY A 80 8.43 -31.31 -8.03
CA GLY A 80 7.81 -31.42 -6.71
C GLY A 80 6.59 -30.53 -6.51
N ASP A 81 5.43 -31.19 -6.43
CA ASP A 81 4.15 -30.75 -5.84
C ASP A 81 3.48 -29.46 -6.40
N ALA A 82 2.55 -29.66 -7.35
CA ALA A 82 1.68 -28.63 -7.91
C ALA A 82 0.76 -27.94 -6.87
N THR A 83 0.67 -28.48 -5.65
CA THR A 83 -0.15 -27.89 -4.56
C THR A 83 0.49 -26.62 -4.00
N PHE A 84 1.80 -26.61 -3.81
CA PHE A 84 2.53 -25.47 -3.24
C PHE A 84 2.54 -24.26 -4.18
N SER A 85 2.64 -24.51 -5.49
CA SER A 85 2.59 -23.46 -6.51
C SER A 85 1.20 -22.83 -6.64
N MET A 86 0.11 -23.61 -6.54
CA MET A 86 -1.25 -23.06 -6.54
C MET A 86 -1.58 -22.23 -5.29
N GLU A 87 -1.13 -22.65 -4.10
CA GLU A 87 -1.37 -21.91 -2.86
C GLU A 87 -0.62 -20.56 -2.85
N MET A 88 0.62 -20.54 -3.31
CA MET A 88 1.44 -19.33 -3.35
C MET A 88 0.94 -18.31 -4.40
N ASP A 89 0.48 -18.77 -5.56
CA ASP A 89 -0.14 -17.90 -6.58
C ASP A 89 -1.43 -17.24 -6.06
N ASN A 90 -2.23 -17.99 -5.27
CA ASN A 90 -3.45 -17.47 -4.66
C ASN A 90 -3.14 -16.40 -3.59
N GLU A 91 -2.11 -16.60 -2.76
CA GLU A 91 -1.66 -15.60 -1.78
C GLU A 91 -1.12 -14.31 -2.44
N ASN A 92 -0.40 -14.43 -3.55
CA ASN A 92 0.07 -13.29 -4.33
C ASN A 92 -1.09 -12.51 -4.97
N GLN A 93 -2.10 -13.18 -5.50
CA GLN A 93 -3.30 -12.52 -6.02
C GLN A 93 -4.11 -11.82 -4.92
N ASP A 94 -4.18 -12.40 -3.73
CA ASP A 94 -4.86 -11.80 -2.58
C ASP A 94 -4.12 -10.55 -2.07
N THR A 95 -2.78 -10.60 -1.92
CA THR A 95 -1.99 -9.44 -1.50
C THR A 95 -2.04 -8.31 -2.53
N HIS A 96 -1.98 -8.62 -3.83
CA HIS A 96 -2.20 -7.66 -4.91
C HIS A 96 -3.57 -6.97 -4.78
N THR A 97 -4.63 -7.76 -4.55
CA THR A 97 -5.99 -7.24 -4.38
C THR A 97 -6.11 -6.37 -3.13
N MET A 98 -5.48 -6.75 -2.02
CA MET A 98 -5.44 -5.95 -0.79
C MET A 98 -4.78 -4.58 -1.01
N ILE A 99 -3.64 -4.55 -1.70
CA ILE A 99 -2.92 -3.32 -2.03
C ILE A 99 -3.77 -2.43 -2.94
N LYS A 100 -4.34 -3.00 -4.02
CA LYS A 100 -5.20 -2.27 -4.95
C LYS A 100 -6.40 -1.63 -4.25
N ASN A 101 -7.09 -2.39 -3.40
CA ASN A 101 -8.25 -1.91 -2.65
C ASN A 101 -7.85 -0.81 -1.66
N CYS A 102 -6.71 -0.95 -0.99
CA CYS A 102 -6.20 0.07 -0.08
C CYS A 102 -5.87 1.38 -0.80
N LYS A 103 -5.17 1.32 -1.95
CA LYS A 103 -4.88 2.50 -2.78
C LYS A 103 -6.16 3.19 -3.22
N PHE A 104 -7.15 2.43 -3.68
CA PHE A 104 -8.45 2.96 -4.08
C PHE A 104 -9.15 3.66 -2.91
N ALA A 105 -9.21 3.03 -1.74
CA ALA A 105 -9.82 3.61 -0.54
C ALA A 105 -9.12 4.91 -0.10
N MET A 106 -7.79 4.94 -0.13
CA MET A 106 -6.99 6.13 0.18
C MET A 106 -7.29 7.29 -0.79
N LYS A 107 -7.33 7.02 -2.09
CA LYS A 107 -7.70 8.02 -3.11
C LYS A 107 -9.11 8.53 -2.94
N MET A 108 -10.08 7.63 -2.71
CA MET A 108 -11.47 8.01 -2.43
C MET A 108 -11.57 8.88 -1.18
N LYS A 109 -10.79 8.59 -0.13
CA LYS A 109 -10.73 9.42 1.07
C LYS A 109 -10.19 10.82 0.77
N MET A 110 -9.15 10.93 -0.05
CA MET A 110 -8.59 12.20 -0.49
C MET A 110 -9.61 13.04 -1.28
N ILE A 111 -10.33 12.42 -2.21
CA ILE A 111 -11.41 13.08 -2.98
C ILE A 111 -12.51 13.59 -2.05
N GLU A 112 -12.92 12.78 -1.07
CA GLU A 112 -13.90 13.17 -0.06
C GLU A 112 -13.45 14.42 0.72
N CYS A 113 -12.16 14.49 1.07
CA CYS A 113 -11.58 15.62 1.80
C CYS A 113 -11.45 16.88 0.92
N ALA A 114 -10.98 16.72 -0.32
CA ALA A 114 -10.94 17.81 -1.30
C ALA A 114 -12.32 18.46 -1.48
N ARG A 115 -13.37 17.64 -1.58
CA ARG A 115 -14.76 18.12 -1.67
C ARG A 115 -15.19 18.86 -0.39
N LYS A 116 -14.85 18.34 0.80
CA LYS A 116 -15.19 18.99 2.08
C LYS A 116 -14.47 20.33 2.28
N GLN A 117 -13.28 20.49 1.71
CA GLN A 117 -12.52 21.74 1.73
C GLN A 117 -12.87 22.68 0.55
N ASN A 118 -13.94 22.41 -0.20
CA ASN A 118 -14.35 23.18 -1.39
C ASN A 118 -13.27 23.26 -2.50
N SER A 119 -12.30 22.34 -2.50
CA SER A 119 -11.26 22.22 -3.52
C SER A 119 -11.76 21.40 -4.71
N PHE A 120 -12.84 21.87 -5.36
CA PHE A 120 -13.57 21.10 -6.39
C PHE A 120 -12.73 20.78 -7.63
N SER A 121 -11.86 21.69 -8.07
CA SER A 121 -10.95 21.43 -9.20
C SER A 121 -10.00 20.28 -8.89
N VAL A 122 -9.48 20.21 -7.67
CA VAL A 122 -8.62 19.11 -7.21
C VAL A 122 -9.42 17.81 -7.15
N ALA A 123 -10.65 17.85 -6.61
CA ALA A 123 -11.51 16.67 -6.54
C ALA A 123 -11.83 16.11 -7.93
N LEU A 124 -12.13 16.96 -8.91
CA LEU A 124 -12.41 16.56 -10.30
C LEU A 124 -11.19 15.98 -11.00
N ASN A 125 -9.99 16.51 -10.76
CA ASN A 125 -8.76 15.98 -11.35
C ASN A 125 -8.36 14.60 -10.80
N LEU A 126 -8.86 14.22 -9.62
CA LEU A 126 -8.55 12.96 -8.94
C LEU A 126 -9.56 11.84 -9.24
N LEU A 127 -10.70 12.18 -9.84
CA LEU A 127 -11.78 11.28 -10.26
C LEU A 127 -11.45 10.58 -11.58
#